data_AF-A0A350G260-F1
#
_entry.id   AF-A0A350G260-F1
#
_cell.length_a   1.000
_cell.length_b   1.000
_cell.length_c   1.000
_cell.angle_alpha   90.00
_cell.angle_beta   90.00
_cell.angle_gamma   90.00
#
_symmetry.space_group_name_H-M   'P 1'
#
loop_
_entity.id
_entity.type
_entity.pdbx_description
1 polymer ?
#
loop_
_entity_poly.entity_id
_entity_poly.type
_entity_poly.pdbx_seq_one_letter_code
_entity_poly.pdbx_strand_id
1 'polypeptide(L)'
;MSIISENAVYFIIAVAIIVILLVWSYVTGRMRKDFSTTTWVLIPVAIAINIAIGQIVVTLKLPVFLDSIGTVLVAVVAGPWAGALTGTLSNIIWGATIDPNAFPWFPVAFFIGLVSGLMANAGWFKNWWKVAVTGFVVALASAIVSTPIAVYLYGGITASGSSFITAYLLQTGQGVVQAVLSTGFLVEPVDKITTAMLAFAIIQGLSKRFVARLPRPENAEVEGGASQTQLFIAIGVVILLVLFAAFMLGNILGG
;
A
#
# COMPACT_ATOMS: atom_id res chain seq x y z
N MET A 1 32.69 -6.81 -5.16
CA MET A 1 32.73 -5.39 -4.71
C MET A 1 31.91 -4.44 -5.58
N SER A 2 31.58 -4.77 -6.84
CA SER A 2 30.79 -3.93 -7.76
C SER A 2 29.28 -3.88 -7.48
N ILE A 3 28.69 -4.97 -6.98
CA ILE A 3 27.24 -5.04 -6.73
C ILE A 3 26.86 -4.19 -5.51
N ILE A 4 27.73 -4.09 -4.50
CA ILE A 4 27.46 -3.32 -3.27
C ILE A 4 27.43 -1.81 -3.57
N SER A 5 28.23 -1.33 -4.53
CA SER A 5 28.26 0.09 -4.90
C SER A 5 27.04 0.54 -5.69
N GLU A 6 26.48 -0.27 -6.59
CA GLU A 6 25.25 0.09 -7.32
C GLU A 6 24.03 0.14 -6.40
N ASN A 7 23.92 -0.78 -5.44
CA ASN A 7 22.81 -0.81 -4.49
C ASN A 7 22.85 0.35 -3.49
N ALA A 8 24.05 0.76 -3.07
CA ALA A 8 24.22 1.98 -2.28
C ALA A 8 23.76 3.21 -3.07
N VAL A 9 24.01 3.26 -4.38
CA VAL A 9 23.55 4.36 -5.25
C VAL A 9 22.01 4.41 -5.32
N TYR A 10 21.31 3.28 -5.51
CA TYR A 10 19.84 3.27 -5.51
C TYR A 10 19.24 3.69 -4.16
N PHE A 11 19.82 3.23 -3.04
CA PHE A 11 19.40 3.65 -1.71
C PHE A 11 19.63 5.16 -1.49
N ILE A 12 20.78 5.68 -1.89
CA ILE A 12 21.10 7.11 -1.81
C ILE A 12 20.14 7.93 -2.68
N ILE A 13 19.81 7.47 -3.89
CA ILE A 13 18.84 8.14 -4.77
C ILE A 13 17.45 8.14 -4.13
N ALA A 14 16.98 7.02 -3.58
CA ALA A 14 15.68 6.95 -2.90
C ALA A 14 15.62 7.90 -1.69
N VAL A 15 16.67 7.92 -0.86
CA VAL A 15 16.80 8.85 0.26
C VAL A 15 16.83 10.30 -0.22
N ALA A 16 17.57 10.60 -1.30
CA ALA A 16 17.63 11.93 -1.89
C ALA A 16 16.25 12.37 -2.42
N ILE A 17 15.49 11.49 -3.07
CA ILE A 17 14.12 11.76 -3.52
C ILE A 17 13.22 12.05 -2.31
N ILE A 18 13.28 11.25 -1.23
CA ILE A 18 12.50 11.49 -0.01
C ILE A 18 12.85 12.86 0.59
N VAL A 19 14.13 13.19 0.69
CA VAL A 19 14.61 14.46 1.23
C VAL A 19 14.13 15.63 0.35
N ILE A 20 14.22 15.51 -0.97
CA ILE A 20 13.71 16.53 -1.90
C ILE A 20 12.19 16.70 -1.74
N LEU A 21 11.43 15.62 -1.63
CA LEU A 21 9.98 15.67 -1.42
C LEU A 21 9.62 16.29 -0.06
N LEU A 22 10.36 15.95 1.00
CA LEU A 22 10.21 16.55 2.34
C LEU A 22 10.48 18.06 2.30
N VAL A 23 11.60 18.47 1.69
CA VAL A 23 11.99 19.88 1.56
C VAL A 23 10.97 20.64 0.72
N TRP A 24 10.56 20.10 -0.43
CA TRP A 24 9.53 20.70 -1.27
C TRP A 24 8.21 20.84 -0.52
N SER A 25 7.79 19.81 0.22
CA SER A 25 6.54 19.88 0.97
C SER A 25 6.60 20.80 2.18
N TYR A 26 7.78 20.95 2.81
CA TYR A 26 8.00 21.91 3.88
C TYR A 26 7.93 23.34 3.36
N VAL A 27 8.64 23.62 2.26
CA VAL A 27 8.69 24.94 1.61
C VAL A 27 7.31 25.35 1.07
N THR A 28 6.54 24.42 0.53
CA THR A 28 5.18 24.71 0.01
C THR A 28 4.10 24.74 1.08
N GLY A 29 4.43 24.49 2.36
CA GLY A 29 3.48 24.48 3.47
C GLY A 29 2.41 23.38 3.38
N ARG A 30 2.53 22.43 2.44
CA ARG A 30 1.52 21.39 2.19
C ARG A 30 1.33 20.45 3.37
N MET A 31 2.38 20.20 4.17
CA MET A 31 2.31 19.38 5.39
C MET A 31 1.35 19.93 6.43
N ARG A 32 1.19 21.26 6.55
CA ARG A 32 0.33 21.84 7.60
C ARG A 32 -1.14 21.48 7.43
N LYS A 33 -1.61 21.28 6.19
CA LYS A 33 -2.99 20.84 5.92
C LYS A 33 -3.21 19.37 6.24
N ASP A 34 -2.14 18.57 6.28
CA ASP A 34 -2.26 17.12 6.49
C ASP A 34 -2.53 16.77 7.95
N PHE A 35 -2.07 17.59 8.89
CA PHE A 35 -2.14 17.34 10.33
C PHE A 35 -3.16 18.24 11.02
N SER A 36 -4.42 17.80 11.04
CA SER A 36 -5.47 18.37 11.89
C SER A 36 -5.74 17.48 13.10
N THR A 37 -6.53 17.97 14.06
CA THR A 37 -6.99 17.16 15.19
C THR A 37 -7.70 15.88 14.73
N THR A 38 -8.52 15.97 13.67
CA THR A 38 -9.17 14.79 13.08
C THR A 38 -8.14 13.79 12.53
N THR A 39 -7.08 14.27 11.87
CA THR A 39 -5.99 13.40 11.38
C THR A 39 -5.37 12.58 12.52
N TRP A 40 -5.04 13.23 13.64
CA TRP A 40 -4.42 12.57 14.79
C TRP A 40 -5.30 11.47 15.40
N VAL A 41 -6.63 11.60 15.30
CA VAL A 41 -7.58 10.57 15.74
C VAL A 41 -7.69 9.43 14.73
N LEU A 42 -7.59 9.73 13.42
CA LEU A 42 -7.68 8.72 12.37
C LEU A 42 -6.45 7.81 12.31
N ILE A 43 -5.26 8.33 12.61
CA ILE A 43 -4.00 7.56 12.52
C ILE A 43 -4.04 6.27 13.37
N PRO A 44 -4.36 6.30 14.69
CA PRO A 44 -4.43 5.07 15.49
C PRO A 44 -5.47 4.07 15.00
N VAL A 45 -6.63 4.54 14.53
CA VAL A 45 -7.70 3.67 14.00
C VAL A 45 -7.21 2.97 12.73
N ALA A 46 -6.56 3.71 11.83
CA ALA A 46 -5.99 3.15 10.61
C ALA A 46 -4.87 2.15 10.89
N ILE A 47 -4.00 2.43 11.87
CA ILE A 47 -2.97 1.49 12.35
C ILE A 47 -3.61 0.20 12.84
N ALA A 48 -4.66 0.29 13.67
CA ALA A 48 -5.36 -0.90 14.18
C ALA A 48 -5.96 -1.75 13.05
N ILE A 49 -6.56 -1.12 12.03
CA ILE A 49 -7.08 -1.82 10.84
C ILE A 49 -5.96 -2.53 10.09
N ASN A 50 -4.86 -1.83 9.81
CA ASN A 50 -3.70 -2.38 9.11
C ASN A 50 -3.14 -3.60 9.84
N ILE A 51 -2.93 -3.51 11.16
CA ILE A 51 -2.40 -4.60 11.97
C ILE A 51 -3.38 -5.78 12.01
N ALA A 52 -4.67 -5.52 12.22
CA ALA A 52 -5.67 -6.59 12.31
C ALA A 52 -5.79 -7.38 11.00
N ILE A 53 -5.93 -6.67 9.87
CA ILE A 53 -6.06 -7.31 8.55
C ILE A 53 -4.74 -7.96 8.14
N GLY A 54 -3.62 -7.24 8.31
CA GLY A 54 -2.28 -7.76 8.03
C GLY A 54 -2.00 -9.05 8.80
N GLN A 55 -2.40 -9.13 10.08
CA GLN A 55 -2.21 -10.36 10.84
C GLN A 55 -3.06 -11.53 10.35
N ILE A 56 -4.32 -11.28 9.97
CA ILE A 56 -5.17 -12.32 9.39
C ILE A 56 -4.52 -12.85 8.11
N VAL A 57 -4.04 -11.95 7.25
CA VAL A 57 -3.40 -12.29 5.98
C VAL A 57 -2.13 -13.13 6.16
N VAL A 58 -1.24 -12.70 7.07
CA VAL A 58 0.01 -13.43 7.38
C VAL A 58 -0.29 -14.79 8.01
N THR A 59 -1.23 -14.85 8.97
CA THR A 59 -1.61 -16.10 9.65
C THR A 59 -2.21 -17.11 8.67
N LEU A 60 -3.03 -16.65 7.73
CA LEU A 60 -3.63 -17.48 6.68
C LEU A 60 -2.70 -17.72 5.48
N LYS A 61 -1.50 -17.11 5.47
CA LYS A 61 -0.52 -17.19 4.38
C LYS A 61 -1.11 -16.86 3.01
N LEU A 62 -1.96 -15.84 2.94
CA LEU A 62 -2.53 -15.42 1.66
C LEU A 62 -1.45 -14.79 0.76
N PRO A 63 -1.54 -14.91 -0.58
CA PRO A 63 -0.57 -14.37 -1.52
C PRO A 63 -0.87 -12.90 -1.83
N VAL A 64 -1.28 -12.14 -0.82
CA VAL A 64 -1.57 -10.70 -0.81
C VAL A 64 -1.17 -10.15 0.56
N PHE A 65 -1.16 -8.84 0.75
CA PHE A 65 -0.75 -8.22 2.02
C PHE A 65 -1.93 -7.53 2.74
N LEU A 66 -2.70 -6.70 2.02
CA LEU A 66 -3.87 -5.94 2.51
C LEU A 66 -3.65 -5.15 3.82
N ASP A 67 -2.39 -4.94 4.21
CA ASP A 67 -1.93 -4.32 5.45
C ASP A 67 -1.88 -2.78 5.37
N SER A 68 -2.37 -2.21 4.28
CA SER A 68 -2.22 -0.79 3.95
C SER A 68 -3.55 -0.09 3.66
N ILE A 69 -4.68 -0.72 3.97
CA ILE A 69 -6.02 -0.15 3.73
C ILE A 69 -6.20 1.14 4.55
N GLY A 70 -5.85 1.10 5.84
CA GLY A 70 -5.87 2.26 6.71
C GLY A 70 -4.88 3.35 6.28
N THR A 71 -3.70 2.93 5.80
CA THR A 71 -2.67 3.84 5.27
C THR A 71 -3.21 4.65 4.09
N VAL A 72 -3.81 3.97 3.11
CA VAL A 72 -4.41 4.62 1.94
C VAL A 72 -5.61 5.46 2.34
N LEU A 73 -6.45 4.97 3.26
CA LEU A 73 -7.60 5.74 3.76
C LEU A 73 -7.16 7.08 4.36
N VAL A 74 -6.17 7.08 5.27
CA VAL A 74 -5.63 8.33 5.85
C VAL A 74 -4.97 9.18 4.78
N ALA A 75 -4.24 8.58 3.84
CA ALA A 75 -3.63 9.30 2.74
C ALA A 75 -4.65 10.09 1.90
N VAL A 76 -5.80 9.49 1.62
CA VAL A 76 -6.87 10.11 0.83
C VAL A 76 -7.56 11.22 1.61
N VAL A 77 -7.94 10.96 2.86
CA VAL A 77 -8.80 11.87 3.63
C VAL A 77 -8.04 12.95 4.39
N ALA A 78 -6.77 12.72 4.70
CA ALA A 78 -5.92 13.65 5.45
C ALA A 78 -4.74 14.17 4.62
N GLY A 79 -4.20 13.37 3.71
CA GLY A 79 -3.16 13.81 2.78
C GLY A 79 -1.90 12.94 2.79
N PRO A 80 -0.96 13.23 1.87
CA PRO A 80 0.21 12.38 1.62
C PRO A 80 1.05 12.10 2.86
N TRP A 81 1.33 13.11 3.69
CA TRP A 81 2.22 12.95 4.84
C TRP A 81 1.54 12.26 6.01
N ALA A 82 0.24 12.52 6.21
CA ALA A 82 -0.56 11.78 7.18
C ALA A 82 -0.63 10.30 6.81
N GLY A 83 -0.85 9.99 5.53
CA GLY A 83 -0.81 8.61 5.02
C GLY A 83 0.56 7.96 5.21
N ALA A 84 1.64 8.65 4.80
CA ALA A 84 3.00 8.15 4.93
C ALA A 84 3.37 7.87 6.40
N LEU A 85 3.02 8.78 7.32
CA LEU A 85 3.22 8.57 8.75
C LEU A 85 2.41 7.38 9.28
N THR A 86 1.14 7.26 8.85
CA THR A 86 0.28 6.14 9.24
C THR A 86 0.88 4.80 8.84
N GLY A 87 1.36 4.68 7.60
CA GLY A 87 2.00 3.46 7.11
C GLY A 87 3.28 3.12 7.87
N THR A 88 4.16 4.10 8.06
CA THR A 88 5.40 3.93 8.84
C THR A 88 5.10 3.46 10.26
N LEU A 89 4.21 4.14 10.96
CA LEU A 89 3.86 3.79 12.34
C LEU A 89 3.17 2.43 12.42
N SER A 90 2.36 2.07 11.44
CA SER A 90 1.70 0.75 11.39
C SER A 90 2.73 -0.36 11.45
N ASN A 91 3.72 -0.35 10.56
CA ASN A 91 4.73 -1.41 10.48
C ASN A 91 5.74 -1.38 11.63
N ILE A 92 6.09 -0.19 12.15
CA ILE A 92 6.95 -0.09 13.33
C ILE A 92 6.25 -0.66 14.56
N ILE A 93 4.99 -0.26 14.82
CA ILE A 93 4.25 -0.73 15.99
C ILE A 93 3.97 -2.22 15.86
N TRP A 94 3.52 -2.67 14.69
CA TRP A 94 3.28 -4.09 14.43
C TRP A 94 4.54 -4.92 14.65
N GLY A 95 5.65 -4.45 14.08
CA GLY A 95 6.99 -5.00 14.20
C GLY A 95 7.47 -5.14 15.64
N ALA A 96 7.25 -4.10 16.43
CA ALA A 96 7.72 -4.03 17.81
C ALA A 96 6.84 -4.82 18.80
N THR A 97 5.59 -5.13 18.45
CA THR A 97 4.59 -5.64 19.41
C THR A 97 4.06 -7.04 19.12
N ILE A 98 3.94 -7.45 17.85
CA ILE A 98 3.26 -8.71 17.50
C ILE A 98 4.11 -9.55 16.53
N ASP A 99 4.55 -9.00 15.40
CA ASP A 99 5.33 -9.75 14.40
C ASP A 99 6.57 -8.95 13.98
N PRO A 100 7.78 -9.32 14.47
CA PRO A 100 9.03 -8.68 14.10
C PRO A 100 9.30 -8.60 12.59
N ASN A 101 8.71 -9.50 11.78
CA ASN A 101 8.86 -9.47 10.33
C ASN A 101 8.17 -8.28 9.68
N ALA A 102 7.22 -7.61 10.36
CA ALA A 102 6.57 -6.42 9.85
C ALA A 102 7.49 -5.18 9.89
N PHE A 103 8.45 -5.14 10.82
CA PHE A 103 9.27 -3.96 11.07
C PHE A 103 10.02 -3.47 9.82
N PRO A 104 10.74 -4.32 9.05
CA PRO A 104 11.55 -3.85 7.93
C PRO A 104 10.73 -3.25 6.78
N TRP A 105 9.42 -3.47 6.74
CA TRP A 105 8.54 -2.99 5.66
C TRP A 105 7.99 -1.58 5.90
N PHE A 106 8.36 -0.90 6.99
CA PHE A 106 7.94 0.49 7.23
C PHE A 106 8.26 1.46 6.07
N PRO A 107 9.39 1.36 5.33
CA PRO A 107 9.66 2.23 4.19
C PRO A 107 8.67 1.99 3.05
N VAL A 108 8.26 0.74 2.83
CA VAL A 108 7.25 0.40 1.81
C VAL A 108 5.92 1.04 2.16
N ALA A 109 5.48 0.90 3.41
CA ALA A 109 4.24 1.50 3.90
C ALA A 109 4.25 3.04 3.86
N PHE A 110 5.40 3.66 4.14
CA PHE A 110 5.62 5.09 3.95
C PHE A 110 5.31 5.53 2.51
N PHE A 111 5.92 4.87 1.53
CA PHE A 111 5.72 5.21 0.12
C PHE A 111 4.30 4.92 -0.36
N ILE A 112 3.66 3.85 0.13
CA ILE A 112 2.25 3.57 -0.17
C ILE A 112 1.37 4.76 0.27
N GLY A 113 1.54 5.23 1.50
CA GLY A 113 0.80 6.38 2.01
C GLY A 113 1.11 7.68 1.26
N LEU A 114 2.39 7.92 0.96
CA LEU A 114 2.82 9.12 0.24
C LEU A 114 2.22 9.16 -1.18
N VAL A 115 2.41 8.10 -1.96
CA VAL A 115 1.98 8.04 -3.37
C VAL A 115 0.46 8.07 -3.48
N SER A 116 -0.25 7.30 -2.65
CA SER A 116 -1.72 7.31 -2.65
C SER A 116 -2.30 8.69 -2.30
N GLY A 117 -1.72 9.39 -1.32
CA GLY A 117 -2.17 10.74 -0.97
C GLY A 117 -1.84 11.78 -2.03
N LEU A 118 -0.70 11.66 -2.72
CA LEU A 118 -0.36 12.52 -3.86
C LEU A 118 -1.37 12.33 -5.01
N MET A 119 -1.76 11.09 -5.27
CA MET A 119 -2.76 10.77 -6.30
C MET A 119 -4.17 11.20 -5.90
N ALA A 120 -4.53 11.08 -4.63
CA ALA A 120 -5.78 11.62 -4.09
C ALA A 120 -5.87 13.14 -4.30
N ASN A 121 -4.80 13.87 -3.96
CA ASN A 121 -4.72 15.32 -4.17
C ASN A 121 -4.77 15.72 -5.65
N ALA A 122 -4.38 14.83 -6.56
CA ALA A 122 -4.52 15.01 -8.00
C ALA A 122 -5.94 14.68 -8.51
N GLY A 123 -6.87 14.28 -7.64
CA GLY A 123 -8.25 13.94 -7.98
C GLY A 123 -8.44 12.51 -8.50
N TRP A 124 -7.50 11.60 -8.27
CA TRP A 124 -7.57 10.24 -8.81
C TRP A 124 -8.44 9.30 -7.94
N PHE A 125 -8.82 9.72 -6.74
CA PHE A 125 -9.78 8.99 -5.90
C PHE A 125 -11.24 9.35 -6.18
N LYS A 126 -11.52 10.08 -7.27
CA LYS A 126 -12.88 10.51 -7.63
C LYS A 126 -13.64 9.56 -8.55
N ASN A 127 -12.97 8.54 -9.09
CA ASN A 127 -13.56 7.51 -9.94
C ASN A 127 -12.90 6.15 -9.70
N TRP A 128 -13.69 5.07 -9.70
CA TRP A 128 -13.19 3.70 -9.50
C TRP A 128 -12.01 3.35 -10.43
N TRP A 129 -12.07 3.69 -11.72
CA TRP A 129 -10.99 3.32 -12.65
C TRP A 129 -9.70 4.12 -12.38
N LYS A 130 -9.81 5.40 -11.98
CA LYS A 130 -8.66 6.21 -11.55
C LYS A 130 -8.06 5.65 -10.25
N VAL A 131 -8.89 5.12 -9.36
CA VAL A 131 -8.45 4.39 -8.14
C VAL A 131 -7.72 3.10 -8.53
N ALA A 132 -8.20 2.35 -9.52
CA ALA A 132 -7.50 1.17 -10.03
C ALA A 132 -6.10 1.52 -10.56
N VAL A 133 -6.00 2.57 -11.39
CA VAL A 133 -4.70 3.05 -11.89
C VAL A 133 -3.82 3.54 -10.74
N THR A 134 -4.40 4.21 -9.75
CA THR A 134 -3.66 4.63 -8.54
C THR A 134 -3.09 3.43 -7.79
N GLY A 135 -3.88 2.36 -7.60
CA GLY A 135 -3.41 1.12 -7.01
C GLY A 135 -2.25 0.50 -7.79
N PHE A 136 -2.29 0.53 -9.12
CA PHE A 136 -1.19 0.08 -9.96
C PHE A 136 0.08 0.95 -9.80
N VAL A 137 -0.06 2.28 -9.76
CA VAL A 137 1.07 3.19 -9.51
C VAL A 137 1.68 2.96 -8.12
N VAL A 138 0.83 2.73 -7.12
CA VAL A 138 1.26 2.37 -5.77
C VAL A 138 1.99 1.02 -5.76
N ALA A 139 1.53 0.04 -6.54
CA ALA A 139 2.20 -1.26 -6.69
C ALA A 139 3.60 -1.13 -7.29
N LEU A 140 3.79 -0.28 -8.30
CA LEU A 140 5.11 -0.04 -8.87
C LEU A 140 6.03 0.63 -7.84
N ALA A 141 5.53 1.62 -7.12
CA ALA A 141 6.29 2.30 -6.07
C ALA A 141 6.65 1.34 -4.91
N SER A 142 5.71 0.50 -4.46
CA SER A 142 5.96 -0.49 -3.41
C SER A 142 6.96 -1.54 -3.89
N ALA A 143 6.82 -2.07 -5.10
CA ALA A 143 7.73 -3.08 -5.66
C ALA A 143 9.19 -2.60 -5.75
N ILE A 144 9.41 -1.34 -6.15
CA ILE A 144 10.75 -0.73 -6.21
C ILE A 144 11.40 -0.70 -4.83
N VAL A 145 10.62 -0.38 -3.79
CA VAL A 145 11.11 -0.24 -2.41
C VAL A 145 11.20 -1.61 -1.71
N SER A 146 10.27 -2.52 -1.98
CA SER A 146 10.16 -3.82 -1.34
C SER A 146 11.19 -4.82 -1.87
N THR A 147 11.57 -4.74 -3.15
CA THR A 147 12.49 -5.70 -3.78
C THR A 147 13.87 -5.74 -3.09
N PRO A 148 14.57 -4.61 -2.84
CA PRO A 148 15.85 -4.63 -2.13
C PRO A 148 15.73 -5.22 -0.73
N ILE A 149 14.64 -4.91 -0.01
CA ILE A 149 14.39 -5.43 1.33
C ILE A 149 14.22 -6.96 1.25
N ALA A 150 13.37 -7.45 0.35
CA ALA A 150 13.13 -8.88 0.15
C ALA A 150 14.41 -9.63 -0.24
N VAL A 151 15.24 -9.08 -1.12
CA VAL A 151 16.47 -9.75 -1.58
C VAL A 151 17.56 -9.71 -0.51
N TYR A 152 17.87 -8.55 0.07
CA TYR A 152 19.03 -8.41 0.96
C TYR A 152 18.77 -8.87 2.38
N LEU A 153 17.57 -8.66 2.91
CA LEU A 153 17.25 -9.02 4.28
C LEU A 153 16.74 -10.46 4.39
N TYR A 154 16.05 -10.95 3.36
CA TYR A 154 15.35 -12.23 3.39
C TYR A 154 15.83 -13.24 2.32
N GLY A 155 16.80 -12.90 1.48
CA GLY A 155 17.28 -13.80 0.43
C GLY A 155 16.22 -14.16 -0.62
N GLY A 156 15.15 -13.35 -0.74
CA GLY A 156 14.02 -13.56 -1.63
C GLY A 156 12.84 -14.34 -1.04
N ILE A 157 13.00 -15.03 0.10
CA ILE A 157 11.92 -15.77 0.76
C ILE A 157 11.55 -15.07 2.06
N THR A 158 10.39 -14.42 2.08
CA THR A 158 9.86 -13.67 3.23
C THR A 158 8.78 -14.47 3.97
N ALA A 159 8.27 -13.92 5.08
CA ALA A 159 7.12 -14.49 5.79
C ALA A 159 5.79 -14.40 5.02
N SER A 160 5.75 -13.72 3.88
CA SER A 160 4.55 -13.58 3.04
C SER A 160 4.12 -14.89 2.39
N GLY A 161 2.81 -15.08 2.21
CA GLY A 161 2.28 -16.16 1.38
C GLY A 161 2.77 -16.10 -0.07
N SER A 162 3.09 -14.91 -0.59
CA SER A 162 3.62 -14.76 -1.96
C SER A 162 4.99 -15.43 -2.15
N SER A 163 5.73 -15.72 -1.08
CA SER A 163 7.04 -16.37 -1.15
C SER A 163 7.00 -17.76 -1.79
N PHE A 164 5.84 -18.43 -1.82
CA PHE A 164 5.73 -19.69 -2.57
C PHE A 164 5.98 -19.45 -4.08
N ILE A 165 5.48 -18.33 -4.65
CA ILE A 165 5.69 -18.00 -6.07
C ILE A 165 7.18 -17.80 -6.29
N THR A 166 7.85 -17.04 -5.41
CA THR A 166 9.29 -16.85 -5.49
C THR A 166 10.03 -18.17 -5.42
N ALA A 167 9.68 -19.05 -4.49
CA ALA A 167 10.29 -20.37 -4.33
C ALA A 167 10.13 -21.25 -5.57
N TYR A 168 8.94 -21.24 -6.18
CA TYR A 168 8.69 -21.94 -7.44
C TYR A 168 9.58 -21.40 -8.57
N LEU A 169 9.64 -20.07 -8.73
CA LEU A 169 10.48 -19.46 -9.76
C LEU A 169 11.97 -19.74 -9.55
N LEU A 170 12.44 -19.75 -8.30
CA LEU A 170 13.80 -20.17 -7.95
C LEU A 170 14.08 -21.63 -8.36
N GLN A 171 13.13 -22.54 -8.15
CA GLN A 171 13.27 -23.94 -8.57
C GLN A 171 13.33 -24.10 -10.10
N THR A 172 12.71 -23.20 -10.86
CA THR A 172 12.84 -23.16 -12.33
C THR A 172 14.19 -22.64 -12.83
N GLY A 173 15.12 -22.31 -11.92
CA GLY A 173 16.46 -21.84 -12.23
C GLY A 173 16.59 -20.33 -12.38
N GLN A 174 15.55 -19.54 -12.03
CA GLN A 174 15.66 -18.08 -12.05
C GLN A 174 16.55 -17.58 -10.90
N GLY A 175 17.26 -16.47 -11.14
CA GLY A 175 17.99 -15.78 -10.10
C GLY A 175 17.05 -15.14 -9.06
N VAL A 176 17.54 -14.99 -7.82
CA VAL A 176 16.76 -14.45 -6.68
C VAL A 176 16.07 -13.12 -7.02
N VAL A 177 16.81 -12.18 -7.59
CA VAL A 177 16.27 -10.85 -7.96
C VAL A 177 15.15 -10.98 -8.99
N GLN A 178 15.33 -11.82 -10.01
CA GLN A 178 14.33 -12.03 -11.06
C GLN A 178 13.07 -12.70 -10.50
N ALA A 179 13.23 -13.69 -9.63
CA ALA A 179 12.12 -14.38 -8.99
C ALA A 179 11.30 -13.44 -8.08
N VAL A 180 11.97 -12.59 -7.29
CA VAL A 180 11.32 -11.59 -6.43
C VAL A 180 10.58 -10.54 -7.28
N LEU A 181 11.22 -10.00 -8.32
CA LEU A 181 10.59 -9.01 -9.20
C LEU A 181 9.37 -9.58 -9.92
N SER A 182 9.46 -10.81 -10.43
CA SER A 182 8.36 -11.48 -11.13
C SER A 182 7.19 -11.74 -10.18
N THR A 183 7.49 -12.18 -8.95
CA THR A 183 6.48 -12.35 -7.91
C THR A 183 5.82 -11.02 -7.55
N GLY A 184 6.62 -9.98 -7.35
CA GLY A 184 6.13 -8.63 -7.06
C GLY A 184 5.22 -8.10 -8.17
N PHE A 185 5.58 -8.29 -9.44
CA PHE A 185 4.77 -7.85 -10.57
C PHE A 185 3.42 -8.57 -10.66
N LEU A 186 3.33 -9.82 -10.21
CA LEU A 186 2.08 -10.58 -10.17
C LEU A 186 1.21 -10.21 -8.97
N VAL A 187 1.82 -10.04 -7.80
CA VAL A 187 1.10 -9.92 -6.53
C VAL A 187 0.82 -8.46 -6.15
N GLU A 188 1.80 -7.57 -6.29
CA GLU A 188 1.68 -6.17 -5.84
C GLU A 188 0.54 -5.43 -6.54
N PRO A 189 0.31 -5.55 -7.87
CA PRO A 189 -0.85 -4.92 -8.50
C PRO A 189 -2.18 -5.41 -7.94
N VAL A 190 -2.35 -6.72 -7.77
CA VAL A 190 -3.58 -7.29 -7.20
C VAL A 190 -3.79 -6.75 -5.79
N ASP A 191 -2.75 -6.75 -4.97
CA ASP A 191 -2.80 -6.26 -3.59
C ASP A 191 -3.11 -4.76 -3.49
N LYS A 192 -2.38 -3.92 -4.22
CA LYS A 192 -2.50 -2.45 -4.09
C LYS A 192 -3.73 -1.90 -4.81
N ILE A 193 -4.19 -2.53 -5.89
CA ILE A 193 -5.50 -2.22 -6.48
C ILE A 193 -6.62 -2.58 -5.50
N THR A 194 -6.58 -3.77 -4.91
CA THR A 194 -7.58 -4.19 -3.92
C THR A 194 -7.59 -3.25 -2.71
N THR A 195 -6.41 -2.93 -2.17
CA THR A 195 -6.23 -2.01 -1.05
C THR A 195 -6.79 -0.62 -1.35
N ALA A 196 -6.48 -0.05 -2.52
CA ALA A 196 -6.97 1.28 -2.92
C ALA A 196 -8.49 1.28 -3.13
N MET A 197 -9.03 0.22 -3.74
CA MET A 197 -10.47 0.06 -3.95
C MET A 197 -11.22 -0.12 -2.63
N LEU A 198 -10.67 -0.86 -1.67
CA LEU A 198 -11.25 -1.00 -0.34
C LEU A 198 -11.29 0.34 0.39
N ALA A 199 -10.19 1.10 0.38
CA ALA A 199 -10.17 2.43 0.96
C ALA A 199 -11.19 3.36 0.29
N PHE A 200 -11.29 3.33 -1.04
CA PHE A 200 -12.30 4.09 -1.80
C PHE A 200 -13.73 3.66 -1.43
N ALA A 201 -14.02 2.37 -1.40
CA ALA A 201 -15.33 1.85 -1.03
C ALA A 201 -15.74 2.24 0.40
N ILE A 202 -14.80 2.18 1.36
CA ILE A 202 -15.03 2.64 2.74
C ILE A 202 -15.42 4.11 2.74
N ILE A 203 -14.66 4.97 2.04
CA ILE A 203 -14.94 6.42 1.97
C ILE A 203 -16.32 6.68 1.34
N GLN A 204 -16.66 5.98 0.26
CA GLN A 204 -17.96 6.10 -0.41
C GLN A 204 -19.14 5.59 0.43
N GLY A 205 -18.89 4.68 1.36
CA GLY A 205 -19.88 4.21 2.33
C GLY A 205 -20.16 5.19 3.48
N LEU A 206 -19.30 6.20 3.68
CA LEU A 206 -19.48 7.20 4.74
C LEU A 206 -20.58 8.20 4.38
N SER A 207 -21.30 8.68 5.40
CA SER A 207 -22.28 9.76 5.20
C SER A 207 -21.60 11.04 4.73
N LYS A 208 -22.27 11.81 3.85
CA LYS A 208 -21.77 13.13 3.37
C LYS A 208 -21.39 14.06 4.52
N ARG A 209 -22.11 14.00 5.65
CA ARG A 209 -21.84 14.78 6.86
C ARG A 209 -20.51 14.42 7.52
N PHE A 210 -20.15 13.14 7.49
CA PHE A 210 -18.87 12.68 8.04
C PHE A 210 -17.72 13.07 7.11
N VAL A 211 -17.87 12.84 5.80
CA VAL A 211 -16.87 13.22 4.79
C VAL A 211 -16.55 14.71 4.85
N ALA A 212 -17.57 15.57 4.97
CA ALA A 212 -17.39 17.02 5.06
C ALA A 212 -16.59 17.49 6.31
N ARG A 213 -16.39 16.64 7.31
CA ARG A 213 -15.59 16.95 8.52
C ARG A 213 -14.16 16.43 8.44
N LEU A 214 -13.83 15.70 7.37
CA LEU A 214 -12.48 15.20 7.16
C LEU A 214 -11.53 16.36 6.79
N PRO A 215 -10.21 16.20 6.95
CA PRO A 215 -9.26 17.26 6.62
C PRO A 215 -9.23 17.65 5.12
N ARG A 216 -9.43 16.68 4.22
CA ARG A 216 -9.44 16.85 2.76
C ARG A 216 -10.71 16.25 2.13
N PRO A 217 -11.90 16.81 2.39
CA PRO A 217 -13.16 16.30 1.86
C PRO A 217 -13.19 16.31 0.33
N GLU A 218 -12.47 17.24 -0.31
CA GLU A 218 -12.40 17.40 -1.76
C GLU A 218 -11.83 16.18 -2.50
N ASN A 219 -11.05 15.33 -1.81
CA ASN A 219 -10.50 14.10 -2.36
C ASN A 219 -11.53 12.96 -2.41
N ALA A 220 -12.59 13.04 -1.61
CA ALA A 220 -13.65 12.04 -1.48
C ALA A 220 -14.90 12.33 -2.32
N GLU A 221 -14.93 13.45 -3.03
CA GLU A 221 -16.06 13.82 -3.89
C GLU A 221 -15.97 13.12 -5.25
N VAL A 222 -16.89 12.19 -5.50
CA VAL A 222 -16.97 11.42 -6.74
C VAL A 222 -17.43 12.24 -7.94
N GLU A 223 -16.72 12.08 -9.06
CA GLU A 223 -17.10 12.65 -10.35
C GLU A 223 -18.34 11.91 -10.92
N GLY A 224 -19.35 12.65 -11.41
CA GLY A 224 -20.50 12.06 -12.12
C GLY A 224 -21.69 11.63 -11.25
N GLY A 225 -21.74 12.00 -9.96
CA GLY A 225 -22.96 11.99 -9.13
C GLY A 225 -23.49 10.62 -8.67
N ALA A 226 -23.13 9.50 -9.32
CA ALA A 226 -23.60 8.16 -8.97
C ALA A 226 -22.65 7.41 -8.02
N SER A 227 -22.52 7.89 -6.78
CA SER A 227 -21.68 7.27 -5.73
C SER A 227 -21.97 5.78 -5.53
N GLN A 228 -23.24 5.37 -5.59
CA GLN A 228 -23.66 3.97 -5.39
C GLN A 228 -23.17 3.04 -6.51
N THR A 229 -23.26 3.48 -7.77
CA THR A 229 -22.75 2.68 -8.91
C THR A 229 -21.24 2.48 -8.80
N GLN A 230 -20.50 3.53 -8.46
CA GLN A 230 -19.05 3.43 -8.29
C GLN A 230 -18.67 2.54 -7.11
N LEU A 231 -19.44 2.58 -6.02
CA LEU A 231 -19.27 1.70 -4.87
C LEU A 231 -19.49 0.22 -5.26
N PHE A 232 -20.57 -0.10 -5.98
CA PHE A 232 -20.83 -1.47 -6.43
C PHE A 232 -19.75 -1.97 -7.38
N ILE A 233 -19.24 -1.13 -8.29
CA ILE A 233 -18.13 -1.50 -9.17
C ILE A 233 -16.86 -1.75 -8.35
N ALA A 234 -16.52 -0.88 -7.40
CA ALA A 234 -15.36 -1.05 -6.54
C ALA A 234 -15.43 -2.36 -5.74
N ILE A 235 -16.59 -2.64 -5.13
CA ILE A 235 -16.84 -3.91 -4.42
C ILE A 235 -16.73 -5.10 -5.39
N GLY A 236 -17.31 -5.00 -6.58
CA GLY A 236 -17.22 -6.05 -7.60
C GLY A 236 -15.77 -6.34 -8.03
N VAL A 237 -14.96 -5.30 -8.23
CA VAL A 237 -13.53 -5.44 -8.55
C VAL A 237 -12.77 -6.09 -7.40
N VAL A 238 -13.02 -5.66 -6.16
CA VAL A 238 -12.41 -6.28 -4.96
C VAL A 238 -12.76 -7.76 -4.88
N ILE A 239 -14.03 -8.13 -5.05
CA ILE A 239 -14.47 -9.53 -5.02
C ILE A 239 -13.75 -10.33 -6.11
N LEU A 240 -13.68 -9.82 -7.34
CA LEU A 240 -12.99 -10.49 -8.44
C LEU A 240 -11.50 -10.70 -8.16
N LEU A 241 -10.81 -9.70 -7.61
CA LEU A 241 -9.39 -9.80 -7.27
C LEU A 241 -9.13 -10.75 -6.10
N VAL A 242 -9.99 -10.76 -5.09
CA VAL A 242 -9.91 -11.71 -3.96
C VAL A 242 -10.17 -13.14 -4.44
N LEU A 243 -11.17 -13.35 -5.29
CA LEU A 243 -11.45 -14.66 -5.89
C LEU A 243 -10.29 -15.12 -6.78
N PHE A 244 -9.67 -14.21 -7.54
CA PHE A 244 -8.47 -14.52 -8.31
C PHE A 244 -7.31 -14.94 -7.41
N ALA A 245 -7.04 -14.22 -6.32
CA ALA A 245 -6.01 -14.58 -5.34
C ALA A 245 -6.29 -15.96 -4.69
N ALA A 246 -7.56 -16.25 -4.38
CA ALA A 246 -7.98 -17.54 -3.83
C ALA A 246 -7.86 -18.69 -4.85
N PHE A 247 -8.19 -18.44 -6.12
CA PHE A 247 -8.01 -19.41 -7.20
C PHE A 247 -6.52 -19.73 -7.43
N MET A 248 -5.67 -18.70 -7.42
CA MET A 248 -4.21 -18.88 -7.48
C MET A 248 -3.71 -19.77 -6.33
N LEU A 249 -4.13 -19.50 -5.09
CA LEU A 249 -3.83 -20.37 -3.94
C LEU A 249 -4.27 -21.81 -4.16
N GLY A 250 -5.52 -22.03 -4.60
CA GLY A 250 -6.10 -23.37 -4.75
C GLY A 250 -5.37 -24.24 -5.79
N ASN A 251 -5.02 -23.67 -6.94
CA ASN A 251 -4.30 -24.39 -7.99
C ASN A 251 -2.85 -24.71 -7.63
N ILE A 252 -2.28 -23.97 -6.69
CA ILE A 252 -0.88 -24.09 -6.30
C ILE A 252 -0.73 -25.05 -5.11
N LEU A 253 -1.67 -25.06 -4.17
CA LEU A 253 -1.65 -25.95 -3.01
C LEU A 253 -2.30 -27.32 -3.28
N GLY A 254 -3.06 -27.45 -4.37
CA GLY A 254 -3.79 -28.66 -4.75
C GLY A 254 -3.18 -29.45 -5.91
N GLY A 255 -1.93 -29.15 -6.30
CA GLY A 255 -1.15 -29.88 -7.30
C GLY A 255 -0.16 -30.86 -6.68
#